data_AF-A0A4U8UM88-F1
#
_entry.id   AF-A0A4U8UM88-F1
#
_cell.length_a   1.000
_cell.length_b   1.000
_cell.length_c   1.000
_cell.angle_alpha   90.00
_cell.angle_beta   90.00
_cell.angle_gamma   90.00
#
_symmetry.space_group_name_H-M   'P 1'
#
loop_
_entity.id
_entity.type
_entity.pdbx_description
1 polymer ?
#
loop_
_entity_poly.entity_id
_entity_poly.type
_entity_poly.pdbx_seq_one_letter_code
_entity_poly.pdbx_strand_id
1 'polypeptide(L)' 'MLPTIPLPKFSGNEWEWDCFEQLFNSQVVPRCRDDMERFHHLLMSLERKPRTLTNGFQAKGTSFKPALELL' A
#
# COMPACT_ATOMS: atom_id res chain seq x y z
N MET A 1 -15.13 6.79 -9.29
CA MET A 1 -15.28 6.41 -7.87
C MET A 1 -14.53 5.09 -7.70
N LEU A 2 -13.43 5.07 -6.94
CA LEU A 2 -12.76 3.81 -6.61
C LEU A 2 -13.70 3.01 -5.71
N PRO A 3 -13.83 1.69 -5.91
CA PRO A 3 -14.71 0.86 -5.10
C PRO A 3 -14.34 0.99 -3.62
N THR A 4 -15.36 1.02 -2.75
CA THR A 4 -15.26 1.08 -1.28
C THR A 4 -14.73 -0.26 -0.75
N ILE A 5 -13.55 -0.66 -1.19
CA ILE A 5 -12.82 -1.79 -0.62
C ILE A 5 -12.31 -1.30 0.73
N PRO A 6 -12.54 -2.03 1.84
CA PRO A 6 -11.92 -1.68 3.10
C PRO A 6 -10.41 -1.77 2.93
N LEU A 7 -9.76 -0.62 2.80
CA LEU A 7 -8.31 -0.55 2.73
C LEU A 7 -7.77 -0.71 4.16
N PRO A 8 -6.86 -1.68 4.40
CA PRO A 8 -6.19 -1.76 5.68
C PRO A 8 -5.38 -0.46 5.88
N LYS A 9 -5.28 0.00 7.12
CA LYS A 9 -4.56 1.24 7.44
C LYS A 9 -3.22 0.88 8.07
N PHE A 10 -2.15 1.49 7.58
CA PHE A 10 -0.81 1.32 8.15
C PHE A 10 -0.29 2.64 8.69
N SER A 11 -0.08 2.68 9.99
CA SER A 11 0.40 3.87 10.70
C SER A 11 1.93 4.00 10.71
N GLY A 12 2.68 3.01 10.18
CA GLY A 12 4.14 2.91 10.34
C GLY A 12 4.56 2.16 11.60
N ASN A 13 3.70 1.28 12.13
CA ASN A 13 3.97 0.47 13.32
C ASN A 13 4.31 -0.95 12.88
N GLU A 14 5.52 -1.43 13.18
CA GLU A 14 6.01 -2.77 12.79
C GLU A 14 5.10 -3.91 13.27
N TRP A 15 4.47 -3.74 14.44
CA TRP A 15 3.54 -4.74 15.00
C TRP A 15 2.26 -4.90 14.19
N GLU A 16 1.87 -3.85 13.45
CA GLU A 16 0.72 -3.88 12.54
C GLU A 16 1.11 -4.38 11.14
N TRP A 17 2.41 -4.43 10.82
CA TRP A 17 2.91 -4.78 9.49
C TRP A 17 2.45 -6.16 9.03
N ASP A 18 2.62 -7.19 9.87
CA ASP A 18 2.26 -8.56 9.52
C ASP A 18 0.76 -8.70 9.19
N CYS A 19 -0.09 -8.09 10.02
CA CYS A 19 -1.54 -8.09 9.80
C CYS A 19 -1.93 -7.25 8.58
N PHE A 20 -1.28 -6.10 8.40
CA PHE A 20 -1.47 -5.21 7.26
C PHE A 20 -1.11 -5.89 5.94
N GLU A 21 0.08 -6.47 5.85
CA GLU A 21 0.59 -7.14 4.65
C GLU A 21 -0.35 -8.28 4.24
N GLN A 22 -0.75 -9.13 5.20
CA GLN A 22 -1.69 -10.22 4.94
C GLN A 22 -3.06 -9.72 4.45
N LEU A 23 -3.63 -8.69 5.09
CA LEU A 23 -4.91 -8.11 4.66
C LEU A 23 -4.79 -7.44 3.29
N PHE A 24 -3.70 -6.73 3.02
CA PHE A 24 -3.45 -6.06 1.76
C PHE A 24 -3.27 -7.07 0.62
N ASN A 25 -2.50 -8.13 0.84
CA ASN A 25 -2.30 -9.20 -0.15
C ASN A 25 -3.59 -10.00 -0.39
N SER A 26 -4.38 -10.24 0.65
CA SER A 26 -5.62 -11.01 0.54
C SER A 26 -6.78 -10.20 -0.08
N GLN A 27 -6.90 -8.90 0.23
CA GLN A 27 -8.06 -8.10 -0.14
C GLN A 27 -7.81 -7.14 -1.31
N VAL A 28 -6.59 -6.63 -1.46
CA VAL A 28 -6.24 -5.58 -2.43
C VAL A 28 -5.54 -6.16 -3.67
N VAL A 29 -4.49 -6.95 -3.48
CA VAL A 29 -3.70 -7.55 -4.58
C VAL A 29 -4.55 -8.29 -5.62
N PRO A 30 -5.54 -9.14 -5.27
CA PRO A 30 -6.39 -9.82 -6.26
C PRO A 30 -7.39 -8.90 -6.97
N ARG A 31 -7.65 -7.70 -6.43
CA ARG A 31 -8.56 -6.71 -7.04
C ARG A 31 -7.82 -5.77 -7.99
N CYS A 32 -6.53 -5.59 -7.80
CA CYS A 32 -5.69 -4.76 -8.67
C CYS A 32 -5.27 -5.53 -9.93
N ARG A 33 -5.42 -4.88 -11.10
CA ARG A 33 -4.97 -5.45 -12.38
C ARG A 33 -3.46 -5.35 -12.59
N ASP A 34 -2.85 -4.29 -12.09
CA ASP A 34 -1.45 -3.96 -12.32
C ASP A 34 -0.76 -3.44 -11.05
N ASP A 35 0.57 -3.50 -11.03
CA ASP A 35 1.38 -3.04 -9.89
C ASP A 35 1.25 -1.53 -9.62
N MET A 36 0.88 -0.73 -10.63
CA MET A 36 0.50 0.67 -10.41
C MET A 36 -0.76 0.83 -9.56
N GLU A 37 -1.79 0.01 -9.79
CA GLU A 37 -3.00 0.03 -8.96
C GLU A 37 -2.65 -0.40 -7.54
N ARG A 38 -1.88 -1.48 -7.38
CA ARG A 38 -1.41 -1.95 -6.07
C ARG A 38 -0.66 -0.87 -5.32
N PHE A 39 0.24 -0.17 -6.00
CA PHE A 39 0.98 0.95 -5.42
C PHE A 39 0.06 2.11 -5.03
N HIS A 40 -0.92 2.46 -5.85
CA HIS A 40 -1.88 3.51 -5.52
C HIS A 40 -2.72 3.14 -4.28
N HIS A 41 -3.18 1.90 -4.20
CA HIS A 41 -3.89 1.41 -3.03
C HIS A 41 -3.01 1.33 -1.79
N LEU A 42 -1.73 0.98 -1.95
CA LEU A 42 -0.74 1.02 -0.87
C LEU A 42 -0.65 2.44 -0.34
N LEU A 43 -0.41 3.43 -1.21
CA LEU A 43 -0.35 4.85 -0.83
C LEU A 43 -1.60 5.36 -0.10
N MET A 44 -2.79 4.90 -0.50
CA MET A 44 -4.05 5.25 0.18
C MET A 44 -4.22 4.55 1.53
N SER A 45 -3.57 3.41 1.71
CA SER A 45 -3.56 2.61 2.95
C SER A 45 -2.57 3.15 3.99
N LEU A 46 -1.55 3.89 3.55
CA LEU A 46 -0.57 4.54 4.43
C LEU A 46 -1.17 5.80 5.08
N GLU A 47 -1.13 5.87 6.40
CA GLU A 47 -1.55 7.05 7.15
C GLU A 47 -0.36 7.81 7.75
N ARG A 48 -0.40 9.15 7.70
CA ARG A 48 0.60 10.05 8.31
C ARG A 48 2.01 9.92 7.70
N LYS A 49 2.98 9.41 8.46
CA LYS A 49 4.43 9.41 8.15
C LYS A 49 4.79 8.58 6.92
N PRO A 50 4.35 7.31 6.78
CA PRO A 50 4.66 6.50 5.61
C PRO A 50 4.14 7.12 4.30
N ARG A 51 2.98 7.80 4.33
CA ARG A 51 2.43 8.49 3.15
C ARG A 51 3.32 9.61 2.63
N THR A 52 4.00 10.34 3.53
CA THR A 52 4.93 11.41 3.16
C THR A 52 6.25 10.86 2.62
N LEU A 53 6.74 9.72 3.16
CA LEU A 53 7.92 9.01 2.66
C LEU A 53 7.72 8.47 1.25
N THR A 54 6.56 7.88 0.98
CA THR A 54 6.23 7.33 -0.34
C THR A 54 5.83 8.38 -1.37
N ASN A 55 5.55 9.63 -0.95
CA ASN A 55 5.29 10.75 -1.87
C ASN A 55 6.55 11.15 -2.68
N GLY A 56 7.75 10.75 -2.22
CA GLY A 56 8.99 10.89 -2.98
C GLY A 56 9.20 9.79 -4.03
N PHE A 57 8.44 8.68 -3.97
CA PHE A 57 8.53 7.60 -4.94
C PHE A 57 7.62 7.91 -6.14
N GLN A 58 8.23 8.04 -7.31
CA GLN A 58 7.48 8.10 -8.56
C GLN A 58 6.74 6.76 -8.72
N ALA A 59 5.41 6.81 -8.79
CA ALA A 59 4.53 5.66 -9.01
C ALA A 59 4.78 5.06 -10.40
N LYS A 60 5.87 4.28 -10.54
CA LYS A 60 6.13 3.41 -11.68
C LYS A 60 5.71 2.00 -11.27
N GLY A 61 5.23 1.19 -12.21
CA GLY A 61 4.81 -0.19 -11.91
C GLY A 61 5.89 -1.06 -11.26
N THR A 62 7.17 -0.67 -11.37
CA THR A 62 8.29 -1.35 -10.73
C THR A 62 8.58 -0.88 -9.30
N SER A 63 7.96 0.21 -8.84
CA SER A 63 8.23 0.84 -7.54
C SER A 63 7.47 0.20 -6.38
N PHE A 64 6.54 -0.73 -6.65
CA PHE A 64 5.71 -1.34 -5.60
C PHE A 64 6.53 -2.13 -4.57
N LYS A 65 7.35 -3.08 -5.03
CA LYS A 65 8.22 -3.88 -4.15
C LYS A 65 9.17 -3.06 -3.28
N PRO A 66 10.00 -2.16 -3.84
CA PRO A 66 10.94 -1.39 -3.02
C PRO A 66 10.25 -0.43 -2.06
N ALA A 67 9.06 0.08 -2.40
CA ALA A 67 8.30 0.91 -1.49
C ALA A 67 7.63 0.10 -0.36
N LEU A 68 7.27 -1.15 -0.62
CA LEU A 68 6.77 -2.06 0.42
C LEU A 68 7.90 -2.44 1.40
N GLU A 69 9.12 -2.70 0.90
CA GLU A 69 10.29 -2.99 1.74
C GLU A 69 10.80 -1.78 2.54
N LEU A 70 10.39 -0.56 2.18
CA LEU A 70 10.80 0.70 2.84
C LEU A 70 9.88 1.13 3.99
N LEU A 71 8.72 0.48 4.13
CA LEU A 71 7.71 0.75 5.15
C LEU A 71 8.03 0.03 6.46
#